data_AF-A0A933UIS7-F1
#
_entry.id   AF-A0A933UIS7-F1
#
_cell.length_a   1.000
_cell.length_b   1.000
_cell.length_c   1.000
_cell.angle_alpha   90.00
_cell.angle_beta   90.00
_cell.angle_gamma   90.00
#
_symmetry.space_group_name_H-M   'P 1'
#
loop_
_entity.id
_entity.type
_entity.pdbx_description
1 polymer ?
#
loop_
_entity_poly.entity_id
_entity_poly.type
_entity_poly.pdbx_seq_one_letter_code
_entity_poly.pdbx_strand_id
1 'polypeptide(L)'
;MKTSPFNVILLLAVVGLAGLAAHQARLLRQRAGPWPSEAALLHLSSNTAPRVALRSLVITNPVAASQLDWSNLESTNYFTYIANLRAVRCPEETIREIIVADVGRLYAAKRATLRPAQRQLKFWVSNDDADSAGGSDLDLQRKLRDLDREEKALLRELLGLDYEHEQARILGQNDWEERMYGFLPAPKRALLSDLITRFEEQEQDLIAKTRGLMTEEDSAQLKLLQEQRQAEIAGLLTPEELEEFNLRNSDTANNLRASLDLFGATEEEFRKLFRLQKEFDDRFGLDFDPSDSQKARDYAQAQEQLREEMRHALGEARFKEYERSRDNDYWTLAQITDRFNLGREPANKVYELQRALDEERRRLLSDVAATLEQRQQTFNRLVQEAEAKVARLLGEPAFNLYKKNGAAWLGTLQPQDFMVEPPTPPEPVDLSAPPIQ
;
A
#
# COMPACT_ATOMS: atom_id res chain seq x y z
N MET A 1 -61.96 -12.15 -45.61
CA MET A 1 -60.89 -12.64 -44.73
C MET A 1 -60.90 -11.78 -43.47
N LYS A 2 -61.30 -12.35 -42.33
CA LYS A 2 -61.45 -11.63 -41.06
C LYS A 2 -60.06 -11.49 -40.42
N THR A 3 -59.52 -10.28 -40.33
CA THR A 3 -58.31 -10.02 -39.56
C THR A 3 -58.60 -10.22 -38.07
N SER A 4 -57.94 -11.22 -37.46
CA SER A 4 -58.03 -11.48 -36.03
C SER A 4 -57.64 -10.23 -35.22
N PRO A 5 -58.38 -9.88 -34.15
CA PRO A 5 -58.05 -8.72 -33.29
C PRO A 5 -56.62 -8.81 -32.72
N PHE A 6 -56.05 -10.02 -32.65
CA PHE A 6 -54.68 -10.25 -32.21
C PHE A 6 -53.62 -9.68 -33.17
N ASN A 7 -53.87 -9.71 -34.49
CA ASN A 7 -52.94 -9.17 -35.48
C ASN A 7 -52.90 -7.64 -35.49
N VAL A 8 -54.02 -7.00 -35.12
CA VAL A 8 -54.10 -5.54 -34.98
C VAL A 8 -53.31 -5.08 -33.75
N ILE A 9 -53.40 -5.80 -32.64
CA ILE A 9 -52.64 -5.50 -31.42
C ILE A 9 -51.14 -5.70 -31.65
N LEU A 10 -50.74 -6.76 -32.36
CA LEU A 10 -49.33 -7.00 -32.69
C LEU A 10 -48.74 -5.91 -33.61
N LEU A 11 -49.50 -5.44 -34.60
CA LEU A 11 -49.10 -4.33 -35.47
C LEU A 11 -48.92 -3.03 -34.68
N LEU A 12 -49.83 -2.71 -33.76
CA LEU A 12 -49.71 -1.53 -32.91
C LEU A 12 -48.50 -1.60 -31.97
N ALA A 13 -48.17 -2.78 -31.45
CA ALA A 13 -46.98 -2.98 -30.63
C ALA A 13 -45.67 -2.80 -31.43
N VAL A 14 -45.61 -3.31 -32.66
CA VAL A 14 -44.43 -3.14 -33.54
C VAL A 14 -44.25 -1.68 -33.94
N VAL A 15 -45.33 -0.96 -34.26
CA VAL A 15 -45.27 0.48 -34.56
C VAL A 15 -44.85 1.29 -33.33
N GLY A 16 -45.33 0.92 -32.13
CA GLY A 16 -44.92 1.53 -30.87
C GLY A 16 -43.43 1.36 -30.58
N LEU A 17 -42.89 0.15 -30.76
CA LEU A 17 -41.45 -0.12 -30.58
C LEU A 17 -40.58 0.58 -31.62
N ALA A 18 -41.02 0.63 -32.88
CA ALA A 18 -40.33 1.38 -33.93
C ALA A 18 -40.32 2.89 -33.64
N GLY A 19 -41.43 3.43 -33.12
CA GLY A 19 -41.52 4.82 -32.66
C GLY A 19 -40.56 5.13 -31.51
N LEU A 20 -40.45 4.21 -30.54
CA LEU A 20 -39.53 4.35 -29.40
C LEU A 20 -38.06 4.28 -29.84
N ALA A 21 -37.73 3.35 -30.75
CA ALA A 21 -36.39 3.24 -31.31
C ALA A 21 -36.00 4.48 -32.13
N ALA A 22 -36.93 5.01 -32.94
CA ALA A 22 -36.73 6.25 -33.67
C ALA A 22 -36.54 7.45 -32.72
N HIS A 23 -37.30 7.51 -31.62
CA HIS A 23 -37.14 8.54 -30.61
C HIS A 23 -35.77 8.45 -29.91
N GLN A 24 -35.34 7.25 -29.53
CA GLN A 24 -34.02 7.02 -28.90
C GLN A 24 -32.88 7.36 -29.86
N ALA A 25 -32.99 6.98 -31.14
CA ALA A 25 -32.02 7.37 -32.16
C ALA A 25 -31.97 8.90 -32.36
N ARG A 26 -33.11 9.60 -32.25
CA ARG A 26 -33.18 11.05 -32.32
C ARG A 26 -32.51 11.71 -31.11
N LEU A 27 -32.70 11.17 -29.90
CA LEU A 27 -32.04 11.65 -28.68
C LEU A 27 -30.53 11.41 -28.73
N LEU A 28 -30.08 10.28 -29.27
CA LEU A 28 -28.65 9.99 -29.45
C LEU A 28 -28.01 10.91 -30.49
N ARG A 29 -28.69 11.22 -31.59
CA ARG A 29 -28.23 12.24 -32.56
C ARG A 29 -28.21 13.65 -32.00
N GLN A 30 -29.09 13.97 -31.04
CA GLN A 30 -29.07 15.25 -30.32
C GLN A 30 -27.95 15.33 -29.27
N ARG A 31 -27.49 14.19 -28.73
CA ARG A 31 -26.34 14.12 -27.82
C ARG A 31 -24.99 14.11 -28.53
N ALA A 32 -24.93 13.69 -29.79
CA ALA A 32 -23.80 13.97 -30.66
C ALA A 32 -23.86 15.45 -31.07
N GLY A 33 -23.46 16.33 -30.15
CA GLY A 33 -23.26 17.74 -30.48
C GLY A 33 -22.28 17.87 -31.66
N PRO A 34 -22.47 18.83 -32.57
CA PRO A 34 -21.47 19.11 -33.59
C PRO A 34 -20.13 19.40 -32.90
N TRP A 35 -19.02 19.09 -33.60
CA TRP A 35 -17.69 19.53 -33.19
C TRP A 35 -17.76 21.02 -32.78
N PRO A 36 -17.15 21.41 -31.65
CA PRO A 36 -17.20 22.79 -31.18
C PRO A 36 -16.78 23.72 -32.32
N SER A 37 -17.54 24.78 -32.54
CA SER A 37 -17.23 25.77 -33.57
C SER A 37 -15.85 26.39 -33.29
N GLU A 38 -15.21 26.95 -34.32
CA GLU A 38 -13.91 27.63 -34.22
C GLU A 38 -13.89 28.69 -33.11
N ALA A 39 -15.03 29.34 -32.84
CA ALA A 39 -15.22 30.27 -31.73
C ALA A 39 -15.19 29.60 -30.34
N ALA A 40 -15.68 28.37 -30.21
CA ALA A 40 -15.61 27.61 -28.97
C ALA A 40 -14.20 27.08 -28.69
N LEU A 41 -13.41 26.80 -29.74
CA LEU A 41 -11.98 26.49 -29.61
C LEU A 41 -11.15 27.69 -29.15
N LEU A 42 -11.54 28.92 -29.47
CA LEU A 42 -10.87 30.14 -29.00
C LEU A 42 -11.04 30.40 -27.50
N HIS A 43 -12.03 29.77 -26.84
CA HIS A 43 -12.26 29.87 -25.40
C HIS A 43 -11.63 28.71 -24.60
N LEU A 44 -11.11 27.67 -25.27
CA LEU A 44 -10.23 26.69 -24.66
C LEU A 44 -8.86 27.35 -24.48
N SER A 45 -8.61 27.87 -23.28
CA SER A 45 -7.32 28.44 -22.90
C SER A 45 -6.24 27.36 -23.00
N SER A 46 -5.50 27.34 -24.10
CA SER A 46 -4.15 26.76 -24.10
C SER A 46 -3.25 27.65 -23.24
N ASN A 47 -2.26 27.04 -22.59
CA ASN A 47 -1.38 27.63 -21.55
C ASN A 47 -1.12 29.13 -21.74
N THR A 48 -1.23 29.90 -20.65
CA THR A 48 -0.93 31.34 -20.56
C THR A 48 0.56 31.62 -20.78
N ALA A 49 1.05 31.43 -22.01
CA ALA A 49 2.28 32.06 -22.45
C ALA A 49 2.00 33.57 -22.56
N PRO A 50 2.81 34.44 -21.93
CA PRO A 50 2.68 35.88 -22.13
C PRO A 50 2.96 36.16 -23.60
N ARG A 51 1.92 36.46 -24.38
CA ARG A 51 2.10 37.05 -25.71
C ARG A 51 2.73 38.42 -25.49
N VAL A 52 4.05 38.48 -25.64
CA VAL A 52 4.74 39.76 -25.80
C VAL A 52 4.13 40.43 -27.02
N ALA A 53 3.34 41.48 -26.79
CA ALA A 53 2.80 42.31 -27.85
C ALA A 53 3.96 43.01 -28.55
N LEU A 54 4.50 42.38 -29.60
CA LEU A 54 5.39 43.05 -30.52
C LEU A 54 4.59 44.17 -31.17
N ARG A 55 4.85 45.42 -30.75
CA ARG A 55 4.42 46.61 -31.48
C ARG A 55 4.79 46.39 -32.95
N SER A 56 3.80 46.56 -33.83
CA SER A 56 3.95 46.37 -35.27
C SER A 56 5.12 47.20 -35.81
N LEU A 57 6.29 46.59 -35.90
CA LEU A 57 7.38 47.11 -36.69
C LEU A 57 6.96 46.86 -38.13
N VAL A 58 6.80 47.94 -38.91
CA VAL A 58 6.60 47.86 -40.35
C VAL A 58 7.87 47.24 -40.93
N ILE A 59 7.80 45.95 -41.26
CA ILE A 59 8.89 45.21 -41.89
C ILE A 59 8.93 45.67 -43.36
N THR A 60 9.86 46.57 -43.70
CA THR A 60 10.06 47.07 -45.08
C THR A 60 10.96 46.16 -45.93
N ASN A 61 11.25 44.95 -45.47
CA ASN A 61 11.92 43.94 -46.28
C ASN A 61 11.35 42.57 -45.92
N PRO A 62 10.57 41.90 -46.80
CA PRO A 62 10.23 40.51 -46.57
C PRO A 62 11.52 39.70 -46.73
N VAL A 63 12.29 39.56 -45.65
CA VAL A 63 13.24 38.45 -45.54
C VAL A 63 12.37 37.22 -45.70
N ALA A 64 12.59 36.46 -46.78
CA ALA A 64 11.86 35.24 -47.06
C ALA A 64 11.75 34.46 -45.75
N ALA A 65 10.54 34.33 -45.23
CA ALA A 65 10.28 33.42 -44.15
C ALA A 65 10.70 32.06 -44.71
N SER A 66 11.84 31.55 -44.25
CA SER A 66 12.28 30.20 -44.57
C SER A 66 11.10 29.32 -44.21
N GLN A 67 10.41 28.80 -45.22
CA GLN A 67 9.27 27.92 -45.00
C GLN A 67 9.82 26.76 -44.17
N LEU A 68 9.30 26.62 -42.95
CA LEU A 68 9.70 25.54 -42.07
C LEU A 68 9.21 24.25 -42.73
N ASP A 69 10.16 23.51 -43.29
CA ASP A 69 9.92 22.21 -43.85
C ASP A 69 10.22 21.16 -42.77
N TRP A 70 9.15 20.54 -42.25
CA TRP A 70 9.20 19.55 -41.19
C TRP A 70 10.09 18.34 -41.54
N SER A 71 10.22 18.05 -42.83
CA SER A 71 11.06 16.99 -43.37
C SER A 71 12.55 17.20 -43.08
N ASN A 72 12.98 18.46 -42.93
CA ASN A 72 14.37 18.80 -42.61
C ASN A 72 14.64 18.87 -41.11
N LEU A 73 13.59 18.77 -40.29
CA LEU A 73 13.66 18.84 -38.83
C LEU A 73 13.86 17.44 -38.25
N GLU A 74 13.05 16.48 -38.69
CA GLU A 74 13.06 15.09 -38.21
C GLU A 74 14.32 14.36 -38.69
N SER A 75 14.98 13.65 -37.77
CA SER A 75 16.17 12.85 -38.10
C SER A 75 16.11 11.54 -37.33
N THR A 76 16.59 10.46 -37.96
CA THR A 76 16.74 9.15 -37.31
C THR A 76 17.79 9.16 -36.19
N ASN A 77 18.70 10.16 -36.19
CA ASN A 77 19.64 10.37 -35.10
C ASN A 77 19.10 11.41 -34.12
N TYR A 78 18.83 10.99 -32.88
CA TYR A 78 18.27 11.86 -31.84
C TYR A 78 19.13 13.09 -31.52
N PHE A 79 20.46 13.00 -31.57
CA PHE A 79 21.34 14.16 -31.35
C PHE A 79 21.18 15.20 -32.46
N THR A 80 21.11 14.76 -33.71
CA THR A 80 20.85 15.62 -34.87
C THR A 80 19.44 16.20 -34.81
N TYR A 81 18.46 15.39 -34.41
CA TYR A 81 17.07 15.83 -34.27
C TYR A 81 16.94 16.94 -33.21
N ILE A 82 17.54 16.75 -32.03
CA ILE A 82 17.57 17.77 -30.97
C ILE A 82 18.29 19.04 -31.46
N ALA A 83 19.42 18.92 -32.16
CA ALA A 83 20.14 20.06 -32.71
C ALA A 83 19.29 20.84 -33.74
N ASN A 84 18.56 20.14 -34.61
CA ASN A 84 17.64 20.75 -35.57
C ASN A 84 16.48 21.47 -34.86
N LEU A 85 15.89 20.86 -33.82
CA LEU A 85 14.84 21.49 -33.01
C LEU A 85 15.32 22.78 -32.32
N ARG A 86 16.55 22.75 -31.77
CA ARG A 86 17.20 23.93 -31.18
C ARG A 86 17.48 25.02 -32.22
N ALA A 87 17.90 24.65 -33.43
CA ALA A 87 18.19 25.59 -34.52
C ALA A 87 16.96 26.41 -34.94
N VAL A 88 15.77 25.83 -34.80
CA VAL A 88 14.48 26.49 -35.08
C VAL A 88 13.95 27.28 -33.87
N ARG A 89 14.73 27.36 -32.78
CA ARG A 89 14.38 28.04 -31.52
C ARG A 89 13.14 27.45 -30.84
N CYS A 90 12.97 26.13 -30.93
CA CYS A 90 11.97 25.43 -30.13
C CYS A 90 12.30 25.55 -28.64
N PRO A 91 11.33 25.84 -27.75
CA PRO A 91 11.56 25.84 -26.30
C PRO A 91 12.07 24.49 -25.80
N GLU A 92 13.04 24.47 -24.87
CA GLU A 92 13.65 23.21 -24.42
C GLU A 92 12.68 22.24 -23.75
N GLU A 93 11.64 22.76 -23.10
CA GLU A 93 10.56 21.95 -22.55
C GLU A 93 9.81 21.18 -23.64
N THR A 94 9.52 21.85 -24.76
CA THR A 94 8.86 21.22 -25.92
C THR A 94 9.78 20.23 -26.62
N ILE A 95 11.09 20.50 -26.72
CA ILE A 95 12.07 19.56 -27.26
C ILE A 95 12.07 18.28 -26.42
N ARG A 96 12.11 18.40 -25.09
CA ARG A 96 12.03 17.27 -24.16
C ARG A 96 10.78 16.44 -24.41
N GLU A 97 9.60 17.05 -24.44
CA GLU A 97 8.33 16.35 -24.64
C GLU A 97 8.31 15.57 -25.97
N ILE A 98 8.81 16.19 -27.05
CA ILE A 98 8.88 15.56 -28.38
C ILE A 98 9.77 14.32 -28.34
N ILE A 99 10.98 14.44 -27.79
CA ILE A 99 11.96 13.34 -27.75
C ILE A 99 11.49 12.22 -26.84
N VAL A 100 10.95 12.55 -25.67
CA VAL A 100 10.32 11.60 -24.75
C VAL A 100 9.25 10.78 -25.45
N ALA A 101 8.31 11.46 -26.13
CA ALA A 101 7.20 10.78 -26.78
C ALA A 101 7.67 9.86 -27.92
N ASP A 102 8.71 10.26 -28.65
CA ASP A 102 9.23 9.49 -29.76
C ASP A 102 10.04 8.26 -29.31
N VAL A 103 10.92 8.43 -28.32
CA VAL A 103 11.65 7.32 -27.69
C VAL A 103 10.64 6.34 -27.05
N GLY A 104 9.65 6.84 -26.33
CA GLY A 104 8.59 6.01 -25.74
C GLY A 104 7.82 5.23 -26.81
N ARG A 105 7.57 5.81 -27.99
CA ARG A 105 6.94 5.10 -29.12
C ARG A 105 7.83 3.98 -29.67
N LEU A 106 9.14 4.24 -29.79
CA LEU A 106 10.12 3.24 -30.25
C LEU A 106 10.18 2.04 -29.30
N TYR A 107 10.27 2.28 -27.99
CA TYR A 107 10.31 1.20 -27.01
C TYR A 107 8.95 0.54 -26.78
N ALA A 108 7.82 1.25 -26.94
CA ALA A 108 6.49 0.64 -26.95
C ALA A 108 6.34 -0.39 -28.08
N ALA A 109 6.88 -0.10 -29.28
CA ALA A 109 6.92 -1.04 -30.39
C ALA A 109 7.80 -2.27 -30.05
N LYS A 110 8.99 -2.07 -29.47
CA LYS A 110 9.85 -3.17 -29.00
C LYS A 110 9.15 -4.05 -27.93
N ARG A 111 8.47 -3.45 -26.95
CA ARG A 111 7.71 -4.20 -25.93
C ARG A 111 6.53 -4.97 -26.55
N ALA A 112 5.91 -4.43 -27.60
CA ALA A 112 4.80 -5.09 -28.30
C ALA A 112 5.23 -6.36 -29.06
N THR A 113 6.48 -6.45 -29.54
CA THR A 113 6.98 -7.68 -30.19
C THR A 113 7.27 -8.80 -29.19
N LEU A 114 7.56 -8.45 -27.93
CA LEU A 114 7.84 -9.40 -26.86
C LEU A 114 6.56 -9.97 -26.22
N ARG A 115 5.49 -9.17 -26.13
CA ARG A 115 4.23 -9.64 -25.53
C ARG A 115 3.57 -10.70 -26.42
N PRO A 116 3.29 -11.91 -25.91
CA PRO A 116 2.52 -12.88 -26.68
C PRO A 116 1.16 -12.27 -27.02
N ALA A 117 0.66 -12.53 -28.23
CA ALA A 117 -0.67 -12.07 -28.67
C ALA A 117 -1.68 -12.37 -27.55
N GLN A 118 -2.40 -11.34 -27.09
CA GLN A 118 -3.31 -11.38 -25.94
C GLN A 118 -4.12 -12.68 -25.95
N ARG A 119 -3.70 -13.66 -25.16
CA ARG A 119 -4.43 -14.91 -25.03
C ARG A 119 -5.77 -14.53 -24.42
N GLN A 120 -6.87 -14.98 -25.04
CA GLN A 120 -8.20 -14.73 -24.48
C GLN A 120 -8.21 -15.23 -23.03
N LEU A 121 -8.57 -14.35 -22.09
CA LEU A 121 -8.67 -14.66 -20.67
C LEU A 121 -9.67 -15.83 -20.50
N LYS A 122 -9.15 -16.98 -20.06
CA LYS A 122 -9.98 -18.14 -19.72
C LYS A 122 -10.38 -18.02 -18.25
N PHE A 123 -11.56 -17.47 -17.96
CA PHE A 123 -12.02 -17.17 -16.60
C PHE A 123 -12.18 -18.41 -15.68
N TRP A 124 -12.14 -19.62 -16.24
CA TRP A 124 -12.24 -20.90 -15.52
C TRP A 124 -10.88 -21.59 -15.30
N VAL A 125 -9.79 -20.99 -15.76
CA VAL A 125 -8.43 -21.45 -15.50
C VAL A 125 -7.88 -20.56 -14.40
N SER A 126 -7.36 -21.16 -13.32
CA SER A 126 -6.68 -20.37 -12.29
C SER A 126 -5.54 -19.60 -12.98
N ASN A 127 -5.32 -18.33 -12.63
CA ASN A 127 -4.27 -17.51 -13.25
C ASN A 127 -2.93 -18.28 -13.30
N ASP A 128 -2.65 -19.05 -12.25
CA ASP A 128 -1.48 -19.93 -12.13
C ASP A 128 -1.30 -20.93 -13.28
N ASP A 129 -2.36 -21.53 -13.84
CA ASP A 129 -2.25 -22.51 -14.94
C ASP A 129 -2.09 -21.84 -16.33
N ALA A 130 -2.58 -20.60 -16.47
CA ALA A 130 -2.39 -19.80 -17.68
C ALA A 130 -0.96 -19.21 -17.76
N ASP A 131 -0.36 -18.97 -16.58
CA ASP A 131 0.97 -18.40 -16.38
C ASP A 131 2.05 -19.48 -16.10
N SER A 132 1.67 -20.73 -15.80
CA SER A 132 2.56 -21.89 -15.49
C SER A 132 3.45 -22.40 -16.63
N ALA A 133 3.53 -21.71 -17.78
CA ALA A 133 4.67 -21.84 -18.68
C ALA A 133 5.89 -21.12 -18.08
N GLY A 134 6.27 -21.48 -16.84
CA GLY A 134 7.15 -20.75 -15.92
C GLY A 134 8.62 -20.61 -16.31
N GLY A 135 8.95 -20.77 -17.59
CA GLY A 135 10.22 -20.32 -18.18
C GLY A 135 10.04 -19.13 -19.13
N SER A 136 8.93 -19.08 -19.88
CA SER A 136 8.70 -18.00 -20.85
C SER A 136 8.31 -16.67 -20.22
N ASP A 137 7.67 -16.68 -19.05
CA ASP A 137 7.26 -15.44 -18.37
C ASP A 137 8.44 -14.74 -17.69
N LEU A 138 9.34 -15.49 -17.04
CA LEU A 138 10.55 -14.92 -16.42
C LEU A 138 11.50 -14.31 -17.46
N ASP A 139 11.75 -15.02 -18.56
CA ASP A 139 12.58 -14.50 -19.65
C ASP A 139 11.91 -13.29 -20.35
N LEU A 140 10.59 -13.27 -20.41
CA LEU A 140 9.82 -12.12 -20.90
C LEU A 140 9.97 -10.93 -19.96
N GLN A 141 9.78 -11.12 -18.66
CA GLN A 141 9.94 -10.09 -17.63
C GLN A 141 11.36 -9.50 -17.67
N ARG A 142 12.40 -10.34 -17.76
CA ARG A 142 13.79 -9.87 -17.92
C ARG A 142 13.98 -9.01 -19.16
N LYS A 143 13.50 -9.47 -20.32
CA LYS A 143 13.59 -8.68 -21.57
C LYS A 143 12.82 -7.37 -21.49
N LEU A 144 11.67 -7.35 -20.81
CA LEU A 144 10.91 -6.12 -20.60
C LEU A 144 11.65 -5.13 -19.70
N ARG A 145 12.34 -5.62 -18.66
CA ARG A 145 13.21 -4.80 -17.79
C ARG A 145 14.44 -4.28 -18.55
N ASP A 146 15.09 -5.11 -19.36
CA ASP A 146 16.24 -4.70 -20.16
C ASP A 146 15.85 -3.56 -21.12
N LEU A 147 14.68 -3.67 -21.78
CA LEU A 147 14.15 -2.58 -22.61
C LEU A 147 13.87 -1.30 -21.82
N ASP A 148 13.42 -1.43 -20.56
CA ASP A 148 13.18 -0.29 -19.69
C ASP A 148 14.48 0.41 -19.28
N ARG A 149 15.52 -0.36 -18.95
CA ARG A 149 16.86 0.18 -18.67
C ARG A 149 17.46 0.85 -19.90
N GLU A 150 17.33 0.24 -21.08
CA GLU A 150 17.76 0.84 -22.35
C GLU A 150 17.05 2.16 -22.66
N GLU A 151 15.73 2.23 -22.42
CA GLU A 151 14.94 3.46 -22.61
C GLU A 151 15.40 4.57 -21.66
N LYS A 152 15.55 4.27 -20.36
CA LYS A 152 16.01 5.21 -19.35
C LYS A 152 17.42 5.71 -19.62
N ALA A 153 18.34 4.82 -19.98
CA ALA A 153 19.72 5.17 -20.31
C ALA A 153 19.78 6.10 -21.53
N LEU A 154 19.00 5.81 -22.57
CA LEU A 154 18.92 6.66 -23.76
C LEU A 154 18.35 8.04 -23.43
N LEU A 155 17.27 8.11 -22.66
CA LEU A 155 16.68 9.40 -22.25
C LEU A 155 17.65 10.22 -21.36
N ARG A 156 18.38 9.56 -20.47
CA ARG A 156 19.42 10.18 -19.64
C ARG A 156 20.56 10.73 -20.49
N GLU A 157 21.02 10.00 -21.51
CA GLU A 157 22.06 10.44 -22.44
C GLU A 157 21.59 11.62 -23.31
N LEU A 158 20.36 11.58 -23.83
CA LEU A 158 19.83 12.58 -24.75
C LEU A 158 19.44 13.90 -24.07
N LEU A 159 18.85 13.82 -22.87
CA LEU A 159 18.20 14.95 -22.21
C LEU A 159 18.83 15.33 -20.87
N GLY A 160 19.81 14.56 -20.39
CA GLY A 160 20.56 14.85 -19.16
C GLY A 160 19.73 14.85 -17.88
N LEU A 161 18.52 14.28 -17.91
CA LEU A 161 17.54 14.38 -16.84
C LEU A 161 17.04 13.01 -16.43
N ASP A 162 16.74 12.89 -15.13
CA ASP A 162 16.02 11.76 -14.60
C ASP A 162 14.56 11.88 -15.02
N TYR A 163 14.24 11.23 -16.14
CA TYR A 163 12.97 11.34 -16.83
C TYR A 163 11.79 10.94 -15.93
N GLU A 164 11.98 9.97 -15.05
CA GLU A 164 10.93 9.49 -14.13
C GLU A 164 10.59 10.52 -13.06
N HIS A 165 11.62 11.14 -12.45
CA HIS A 165 11.45 12.23 -11.50
C HIS A 165 10.70 13.41 -12.14
N GLU A 166 11.09 13.78 -13.37
CA GLU A 166 10.46 14.89 -14.09
C GLU A 166 9.03 14.55 -14.54
N GLN A 167 8.76 13.32 -14.97
CA GLN A 167 7.40 12.87 -15.28
C GLN A 167 6.50 12.84 -14.04
N ALA A 168 6.98 12.28 -12.93
CA ALA A 168 6.23 12.24 -11.69
C ALA A 168 5.86 13.67 -11.24
N ARG A 169 6.82 14.60 -11.34
CA ARG A 169 6.62 16.03 -11.07
C ARG A 169 5.57 16.66 -11.98
N ILE A 170 5.66 16.45 -13.30
CA ILE A 170 4.74 17.01 -14.30
C ILE A 170 3.32 16.46 -14.13
N LEU A 171 3.19 15.16 -13.89
CA LEU A 171 1.90 14.48 -13.73
C LEU A 171 1.27 14.74 -12.35
N GLY A 172 1.92 15.52 -11.48
CA GLY A 172 1.51 15.73 -10.09
C GLY A 172 1.43 14.43 -9.30
N GLN A 173 2.15 13.40 -9.75
CA GLN A 173 2.26 12.14 -9.04
C GLN A 173 3.16 12.36 -7.82
N ASN A 174 2.86 11.62 -6.75
CA ASN A 174 3.74 11.61 -5.59
C ASN A 174 5.07 11.04 -6.02
N ASP A 175 6.09 11.89 -6.10
CA ASP A 175 7.46 11.44 -6.27
C ASP A 175 7.87 10.65 -5.03
N TRP A 176 7.82 9.33 -5.18
CA TRP A 176 8.14 8.38 -4.15
C TRP A 176 9.61 8.53 -3.70
N GLU A 177 10.53 8.77 -4.65
CA GLU A 177 11.96 8.89 -4.35
C GLU A 177 12.26 10.18 -3.61
N GLU A 178 11.63 11.31 -3.98
CA GLU A 178 11.77 12.57 -3.25
C GLU A 178 11.24 12.44 -1.83
N ARG A 179 10.09 11.77 -1.64
CA ARG A 179 9.51 11.53 -0.31
C ARG A 179 10.42 10.67 0.57
N MET A 180 11.06 9.65 -0.01
CA MET A 180 11.79 8.65 0.75
C MET A 180 13.26 8.98 0.93
N TYR A 181 13.86 9.65 -0.06
CA TYR A 181 15.29 9.90 -0.13
C TYR A 181 15.64 11.38 -0.17
N GLY A 182 14.68 12.32 -0.13
CA GLY A 182 14.93 13.77 -0.22
C GLY A 182 15.86 14.36 0.85
N PHE A 183 16.16 13.61 1.92
CA PHE A 183 17.19 13.99 2.90
C PHE A 183 18.63 13.81 2.39
N LEU A 184 18.83 13.07 1.30
CA LEU A 184 20.12 12.81 0.68
C LEU A 184 20.41 13.79 -0.48
N PRO A 185 21.69 14.18 -0.68
CA PRO A 185 22.10 14.91 -1.88
C PRO A 185 21.76 14.15 -3.17
N ALA A 186 21.36 14.86 -4.22
CA ALA A 186 21.02 14.30 -5.54
C ALA A 186 21.99 13.20 -6.07
N PRO A 187 23.34 13.36 -6.03
CA PRO A 187 24.23 12.31 -6.51
C PRO A 187 24.19 11.04 -5.65
N LYS A 188 24.01 11.14 -4.32
CA LYS A 188 23.87 9.98 -3.44
C LYS A 188 22.53 9.28 -3.64
N ARG A 189 21.45 10.04 -3.89
CA ARG A 189 20.12 9.48 -4.19
C ARG A 189 20.13 8.60 -5.42
N ALA A 190 20.75 9.07 -6.51
CA ALA A 190 20.89 8.29 -7.73
C ALA A 190 21.66 6.98 -7.48
N LEU A 191 22.81 7.06 -6.78
CA LEU A 191 23.60 5.86 -6.43
C LEU A 191 22.82 4.87 -5.54
N LEU A 192 22.02 5.38 -4.60
CA LEU A 192 21.20 4.54 -3.71
C LEU A 192 20.05 3.89 -4.48
N SER A 193 19.36 4.63 -5.35
CA SER A 193 18.27 4.10 -6.18
C SER A 193 18.79 3.00 -7.13
N ASP A 194 19.93 3.24 -7.79
CA ASP A 194 20.59 2.25 -8.65
C ASP A 194 20.99 0.98 -7.85
N LEU A 195 21.51 1.16 -6.63
CA LEU A 195 21.88 0.06 -5.75
C LEU A 195 20.66 -0.77 -5.34
N ILE A 196 19.59 -0.13 -4.86
CA ILE A 196 18.35 -0.79 -4.44
C ILE A 196 17.75 -1.57 -5.62
N THR A 197 17.61 -0.92 -6.77
CA THR A 197 17.10 -1.54 -8.00
C THR A 197 17.88 -2.81 -8.37
N ARG A 198 19.22 -2.76 -8.33
CA ARG A 198 20.06 -3.94 -8.62
C ARG A 198 19.79 -5.09 -7.66
N PHE A 199 19.68 -4.83 -6.36
CA PHE A 199 19.45 -5.90 -5.39
C PHE A 199 18.02 -6.45 -5.47
N GLU A 200 17.01 -5.60 -5.67
CA GLU A 200 15.63 -6.05 -5.90
C GLU A 200 15.53 -6.96 -7.12
N GLU A 201 16.25 -6.65 -8.20
CA GLU A 201 16.31 -7.51 -9.38
C GLU A 201 16.96 -8.86 -9.08
N GLN A 202 18.05 -8.89 -8.31
CA GLN A 202 18.72 -10.13 -7.90
C GLN A 202 17.84 -10.99 -6.98
N GLU A 203 17.15 -10.37 -6.01
CA GLU A 203 16.19 -11.04 -5.13
C GLU A 203 15.03 -11.63 -5.93
N GLN A 204 14.46 -10.85 -6.86
CA GLN A 204 13.38 -11.31 -7.73
C GLN A 204 13.84 -12.45 -8.64
N ASP A 205 15.05 -12.40 -9.20
CA ASP A 205 15.61 -13.47 -10.02
C ASP A 205 15.86 -14.76 -9.22
N LEU A 206 16.24 -14.65 -7.96
CA LEU A 206 16.39 -15.78 -7.05
C LEU A 206 15.02 -16.40 -6.73
N ILE A 207 14.06 -15.58 -6.27
CA ILE A 207 12.69 -16.02 -5.95
C ILE A 207 12.03 -16.65 -7.17
N ALA A 208 12.18 -16.06 -8.35
CA ALA A 208 11.66 -16.58 -9.60
C ALA A 208 12.16 -17.99 -9.93
N LYS A 209 13.43 -18.31 -9.64
CA LYS A 209 14.00 -19.65 -9.88
C LYS A 209 13.40 -20.72 -8.97
N THR A 210 12.96 -20.35 -7.76
CA THR A 210 12.39 -21.29 -6.78
C THR A 210 11.00 -21.82 -7.18
N ARG A 211 10.31 -21.16 -8.14
CA ARG A 211 8.94 -21.52 -8.56
C ARG A 211 7.96 -21.71 -7.39
N GLY A 212 8.15 -20.92 -6.32
CA GLY A 212 7.32 -20.96 -5.12
C GLY A 212 7.70 -22.04 -4.09
N LEU A 213 8.72 -22.86 -4.36
CA LEU A 213 9.25 -23.84 -3.41
C LEU A 213 10.72 -23.51 -3.10
N MET A 214 10.92 -22.83 -1.98
CA MET A 214 12.23 -22.37 -1.55
C MET A 214 12.96 -23.50 -0.80
N THR A 215 14.17 -23.84 -1.26
CA THR A 215 15.04 -24.78 -0.54
C THR A 215 15.83 -24.08 0.57
N GLU A 216 16.48 -24.84 1.45
CA GLU A 216 17.41 -24.29 2.45
C GLU A 216 18.60 -23.56 1.81
N GLU A 217 19.05 -24.01 0.63
CA GLU A 217 20.11 -23.32 -0.11
C GLU A 217 19.62 -21.97 -0.66
N ASP A 218 18.39 -21.93 -1.20
CA ASP A 218 17.79 -20.68 -1.70
C ASP A 218 17.57 -19.67 -0.56
N SER A 219 17.17 -20.13 0.64
CA SER A 219 17.01 -19.27 1.81
C SER A 219 18.33 -18.74 2.34
N ALA A 220 19.38 -19.56 2.36
CA ALA A 220 20.73 -19.11 2.69
C ALA A 220 21.26 -18.08 1.67
N GLN A 221 21.00 -18.28 0.37
CA GLN A 221 21.38 -17.33 -0.68
C GLN A 221 20.63 -16.00 -0.54
N LEU A 222 19.32 -16.03 -0.25
CA LEU A 222 18.53 -14.83 -0.04
C LEU A 222 18.99 -14.06 1.20
N LYS A 223 19.30 -14.75 2.30
CA LYS A 223 19.88 -14.14 3.51
C LYS A 223 21.21 -13.46 3.20
N LEU A 224 22.12 -14.14 2.51
CA LEU A 224 23.40 -13.57 2.10
C LEU A 224 23.22 -12.33 1.22
N LEU A 225 22.25 -12.36 0.30
CA LEU A 225 21.95 -11.24 -0.60
C LEU A 225 21.42 -10.03 0.19
N GLN A 226 20.57 -10.25 1.19
CA GLN A 226 20.09 -9.19 2.09
C GLN A 226 21.22 -8.60 2.95
N GLU A 227 22.11 -9.43 3.48
CA GLU A 227 23.29 -8.99 4.24
C GLU A 227 24.23 -8.13 3.38
N GLN A 228 24.47 -8.55 2.12
CA GLN A 228 25.25 -7.77 1.15
C GLN A 228 24.59 -6.44 0.83
N ARG A 229 23.28 -6.42 0.59
CA ARG A 229 22.50 -5.19 0.36
C ARG A 229 22.67 -4.22 1.52
N GLN A 230 22.51 -4.70 2.76
CA GLN A 230 22.63 -3.89 3.96
C GLN A 230 24.06 -3.34 4.13
N ALA A 231 25.07 -4.16 3.87
CA ALA A 231 26.47 -3.75 3.95
C ALA A 231 26.85 -2.68 2.90
N GLU A 232 26.38 -2.84 1.65
CA GLU A 232 26.63 -1.85 0.61
C GLU A 232 25.90 -0.52 0.87
N ILE A 233 24.65 -0.56 1.36
CA ILE A 233 23.91 0.65 1.78
C ILE A 233 24.63 1.35 2.93
N ALA A 234 25.09 0.60 3.94
CA ALA A 234 25.84 1.14 5.08
C ALA A 234 27.21 1.72 4.67
N GLY A 235 27.81 1.23 3.58
CA GLY A 235 29.04 1.80 3.01
C GLY A 235 28.81 3.09 2.21
N LEU A 236 27.63 3.28 1.65
CA LEU A 236 27.25 4.48 0.86
C LEU A 236 26.78 5.64 1.75
N LEU A 237 26.09 5.33 2.85
CA LEU A 237 25.46 6.30 3.75
C LEU A 237 26.29 6.55 5.01
N THR A 238 26.26 7.77 5.54
CA THR A 238 26.77 8.02 6.91
C THR A 238 25.88 7.33 7.95
N PRO A 239 26.33 7.13 9.21
CA PRO A 239 25.49 6.55 10.25
C PRO A 239 24.16 7.29 10.45
N GLU A 240 24.17 8.61 10.36
CA GLU A 240 22.97 9.45 10.48
C GLU A 240 22.05 9.31 9.25
N GLU A 241 22.63 9.30 8.04
CA GLU A 241 21.89 9.07 6.80
C GLU A 241 21.27 7.67 6.77
N LEU A 242 21.97 6.67 7.31
CA LEU A 242 21.49 5.29 7.41
C LEU A 242 20.32 5.17 8.40
N GLU A 243 20.36 5.89 9.52
CA GLU A 243 19.22 5.94 10.44
C GLU A 243 17.99 6.55 9.77
N GLU A 244 18.15 7.68 9.08
CA GLU A 244 17.07 8.32 8.30
C GLU A 244 16.53 7.38 7.20
N PHE A 245 17.42 6.67 6.51
CA PHE A 245 17.04 5.66 5.53
C PHE A 245 16.19 4.56 6.19
N ASN A 246 16.66 3.97 7.28
CA ASN A 246 15.96 2.87 7.94
C ASN A 246 14.61 3.31 8.53
N LEU A 247 14.49 4.51 9.09
CA LEU A 247 13.23 5.07 9.59
C LEU A 247 12.13 5.13 8.52
N ARG A 248 12.52 5.23 7.24
CA ARG A 248 11.59 5.27 6.10
C ARG A 248 11.43 3.92 5.42
N ASN A 249 12.50 3.11 5.32
CA ASN A 249 12.55 1.95 4.44
C ASN A 249 12.58 0.60 5.16
N SER A 250 12.79 0.53 6.49
CA SER A 250 12.87 -0.77 7.17
C SER A 250 11.49 -1.32 7.56
N ASP A 251 11.39 -2.65 7.58
CA ASP A 251 10.19 -3.35 8.04
C ASP A 251 9.88 -3.03 9.50
N THR A 252 10.90 -2.92 10.34
CA THR A 252 10.79 -2.45 11.72
C THR A 252 10.07 -1.10 11.80
N ALA A 253 10.46 -0.12 10.98
CA ALA A 253 9.84 1.20 11.00
C ALA A 253 8.41 1.17 10.45
N ASN A 254 8.14 0.35 9.43
CA ASN A 254 6.80 0.15 8.87
C ASN A 254 5.84 -0.46 9.90
N ASN A 255 6.27 -1.53 10.56
CA ASN A 255 5.53 -2.21 11.63
C ASN A 255 5.33 -1.28 12.83
N LEU A 256 6.35 -0.49 13.18
CA LEU A 256 6.26 0.47 14.27
C LEU A 256 5.29 1.61 13.94
N ARG A 257 5.30 2.15 12.72
CA ARG A 257 4.31 3.16 12.29
C ARG A 257 2.88 2.64 12.37
N ALA A 258 2.64 1.41 11.90
CA ALA A 258 1.32 0.79 11.96
C ALA A 258 0.86 0.55 13.42
N SER A 259 1.76 0.08 14.29
CA SER A 259 1.43 -0.21 15.69
C SER A 259 1.30 1.04 16.57
N LEU A 260 2.00 2.13 16.23
CA LEU A 260 1.97 3.40 16.98
C LEU A 260 0.94 4.39 16.46
N ASP A 261 0.22 4.09 15.37
CA ASP A 261 -0.79 4.97 14.80
C ASP A 261 -1.84 5.39 15.85
N LEU A 262 -2.35 4.41 16.59
CA LEU A 262 -3.32 4.67 17.67
C LEU A 262 -2.69 5.30 18.92
N PHE A 263 -1.42 5.01 19.18
CA PHE A 263 -0.68 5.60 20.30
C PHE A 263 -0.45 7.11 20.11
N GLY A 264 -0.27 7.55 18.87
CA GLY A 264 0.06 8.94 18.56
C GLY A 264 1.46 9.31 19.07
N ALA A 265 2.47 8.50 18.71
CA ALA A 265 3.86 8.77 19.05
C ALA A 265 4.33 10.12 18.48
N THR A 266 5.08 10.88 19.27
CA THR A 266 5.90 11.98 18.77
C THR A 266 7.10 11.45 17.97
N GLU A 267 7.74 12.30 17.16
CA GLU A 267 8.94 11.91 16.41
C GLU A 267 10.06 11.42 17.34
N GLU A 268 10.27 12.08 18.49
CA GLU A 268 11.28 11.69 19.47
C GLU A 268 10.97 10.33 20.11
N GLU A 269 9.71 10.08 20.48
CA GLU A 269 9.26 8.79 21.00
C GLU A 269 9.44 7.71 19.93
N PHE A 270 9.07 7.99 18.68
CA PHE A 270 9.21 7.07 17.56
C PHE A 270 10.67 6.66 17.33
N ARG A 271 11.60 7.63 17.25
CA ARG A 271 13.03 7.35 17.04
C ARG A 271 13.62 6.51 18.18
N LYS A 272 13.24 6.78 19.43
CA LYS A 272 13.69 5.98 20.58
C LYS A 272 13.20 4.54 20.48
N LEU A 273 11.90 4.34 20.28
CA LEU A 273 11.29 3.01 20.15
C LEU A 273 11.85 2.25 18.94
N PHE A 274 12.09 2.96 17.84
CA PHE A 274 12.68 2.39 16.64
C PHE A 274 14.06 1.80 16.88
N ARG A 275 14.96 2.51 17.59
CA ARG A 275 16.31 1.99 17.89
C ARG A 275 16.26 0.73 18.74
N LEU A 276 15.42 0.73 19.78
CA LEU A 276 15.24 -0.43 20.66
C LEU A 276 14.67 -1.63 19.89
N GLN A 277 13.62 -1.40 19.09
CA GLN A 277 13.01 -2.45 18.27
C GLN A 277 13.98 -2.95 17.20
N LYS A 278 14.74 -2.07 16.56
CA LYS A 278 15.71 -2.45 15.53
C LYS A 278 16.83 -3.31 16.11
N GLU A 279 17.36 -2.97 17.27
CA GLU A 279 18.38 -3.80 17.93
C GLU A 279 17.84 -5.20 18.27
N PHE A 280 16.58 -5.28 18.69
CA PHE A 280 15.90 -6.56 18.90
C PHE A 280 15.72 -7.34 17.57
N ASP A 281 15.19 -6.70 16.54
CA ASP A 281 14.93 -7.33 15.23
C ASP A 281 16.23 -7.77 14.55
N ASP A 282 17.32 -6.99 14.65
CA ASP A 282 18.63 -7.36 14.08
C ASP A 282 19.22 -8.60 14.78
N ARG A 283 18.89 -8.82 16.07
CA ARG A 283 19.34 -9.99 16.84
C ARG A 283 18.49 -11.24 16.61
N PHE A 284 17.18 -11.09 16.40
CA PHE A 284 16.22 -12.21 16.41
C PHE A 284 15.44 -12.39 15.10
N GLY A 285 15.48 -11.44 14.17
CA GLY A 285 14.57 -11.37 13.02
C GLY A 285 14.78 -12.44 11.94
N LEU A 286 16.00 -12.94 11.75
CA LEU A 286 16.32 -13.91 10.68
C LEU A 286 16.48 -15.36 11.16
N ASP A 287 16.71 -15.58 12.46
CA ASP A 287 17.12 -16.88 13.02
C ASP A 287 16.18 -17.41 14.12
N PHE A 288 14.97 -16.82 14.25
CA PHE A 288 13.96 -17.30 15.20
C PHE A 288 13.38 -18.65 14.74
N ASP A 289 13.68 -19.69 15.52
CA ASP A 289 13.07 -21.01 15.40
C ASP A 289 12.28 -21.33 16.68
N PRO A 290 10.94 -21.33 16.64
CA PRO A 290 10.12 -21.59 17.83
C PRO A 290 10.20 -23.05 18.31
N SER A 291 10.76 -23.97 17.53
CA SER A 291 10.93 -25.37 17.92
C SER A 291 12.16 -25.62 18.80
N ASP A 292 13.12 -24.70 18.79
CA ASP A 292 14.28 -24.73 19.67
C ASP A 292 13.92 -24.10 21.03
N SER A 293 13.78 -24.96 22.04
CA SER A 293 13.40 -24.57 23.40
C SER A 293 14.34 -23.55 24.06
N GLN A 294 15.62 -23.49 23.66
CA GLN A 294 16.57 -22.51 24.21
C GLN A 294 16.39 -21.16 23.51
N LYS A 295 16.34 -21.14 22.18
CA LYS A 295 16.08 -19.90 21.42
C LYS A 295 14.73 -19.27 21.77
N ALA A 296 13.71 -20.09 22.00
CA ALA A 296 12.40 -19.61 22.45
C ALA A 296 12.47 -18.92 23.82
N ARG A 297 13.27 -19.44 24.76
CA ARG A 297 13.49 -18.81 26.08
C ARG A 297 14.28 -17.52 25.95
N ASP A 298 15.35 -17.52 25.16
CA ASP A 298 16.19 -16.34 24.94
C ASP A 298 15.39 -15.21 24.28
N TYR A 299 14.53 -15.55 23.31
CA TYR A 299 13.60 -14.62 22.69
C TYR A 299 12.60 -14.05 23.69
N ALA A 300 11.96 -14.90 24.50
CA ALA A 300 10.99 -14.45 25.52
C ALA A 300 11.64 -13.53 26.57
N GLN A 301 12.87 -13.82 26.99
CA GLN A 301 13.62 -12.96 27.91
C GLN A 301 13.99 -11.63 27.26
N ALA A 302 14.46 -11.64 26.01
CA ALA A 302 14.78 -10.42 25.28
C ALA A 302 13.54 -9.55 25.02
N GLN A 303 12.38 -10.17 24.80
CA GLN A 303 11.11 -9.46 24.64
C GLN A 303 10.69 -8.74 25.93
N GLU A 304 10.89 -9.37 27.09
CA GLU A 304 10.61 -8.72 28.38
C GLU A 304 11.61 -7.57 28.66
N GLN A 305 12.89 -7.76 28.31
CA GLN A 305 13.90 -6.69 28.40
C GLN A 305 13.54 -5.50 27.50
N LEU A 306 13.17 -5.76 26.25
CA LEU A 306 12.72 -4.73 25.31
C LEU A 306 11.52 -3.96 25.88
N ARG A 307 10.56 -4.67 26.47
CA ARG A 307 9.38 -4.05 27.10
C ARG A 307 9.78 -3.11 28.24
N GLU A 308 10.70 -3.54 29.09
CA GLU A 308 11.21 -2.71 30.19
C GLU A 308 12.00 -1.49 29.69
N GLU A 309 12.82 -1.65 28.65
CA GLU A 309 13.54 -0.54 28.02
C GLU A 309 12.58 0.47 27.37
N MET A 310 11.54 -0.02 26.68
CA MET A 310 10.46 0.84 26.15
C MET A 310 9.71 1.57 27.28
N ARG A 311 9.46 0.89 28.41
CA ARG A 311 8.85 1.50 29.60
C ARG A 311 9.71 2.62 30.18
N HIS A 312 11.02 2.40 30.29
CA HIS A 312 11.97 3.42 30.72
C HIS A 312 12.07 4.60 29.74
N ALA A 313 12.03 4.33 28.42
CA ALA A 313 12.15 5.35 27.38
C ALA A 313 10.91 6.26 27.28
N LEU A 314 9.71 5.71 27.47
CA LEU A 314 8.44 6.45 27.43
C LEU A 314 8.04 7.04 28.80
N GLY A 315 8.43 6.39 29.89
CA GLY A 315 7.95 6.66 31.24
C GLY A 315 6.59 6.02 31.52
N GLU A 316 6.26 5.86 32.81
CA GLU A 316 5.14 5.03 33.27
C GLU A 316 3.77 5.45 32.70
N ALA A 317 3.49 6.75 32.61
CA ALA A 317 2.20 7.23 32.11
C ALA A 317 2.02 6.96 30.61
N ARG A 318 3.03 7.30 29.80
CA ARG A 318 3.01 7.06 28.34
C ARG A 318 3.09 5.58 28.01
N PHE A 319 3.81 4.80 28.80
CA PHE A 319 3.88 3.36 28.60
C PHE A 319 2.50 2.69 28.77
N LYS A 320 1.68 3.13 29.74
CA LYS A 320 0.30 2.65 29.87
C LYS A 320 -0.57 2.99 28.66
N GLU A 321 -0.38 4.17 28.08
CA GLU A 321 -1.07 4.55 26.83
C GLU A 321 -0.63 3.67 25.66
N TYR A 322 0.66 3.35 25.58
CA TYR A 322 1.24 2.45 24.58
C TYR A 322 0.71 1.02 24.73
N GLU A 323 0.64 0.48 25.95
CA GLU A 323 0.06 -0.84 26.18
C GLU A 323 -1.41 -0.89 25.76
N ARG A 324 -2.17 0.15 26.12
CA ARG A 324 -3.57 0.28 25.75
C ARG A 324 -3.76 0.36 24.23
N SER A 325 -2.90 1.07 23.49
CA SER A 325 -3.03 1.17 22.03
C SER A 325 -2.76 -0.13 21.30
N ARG A 326 -2.08 -1.10 21.94
CA ARG A 326 -1.84 -2.44 21.40
C ARG A 326 -2.97 -3.42 21.66
N ASP A 327 -3.94 -3.04 22.50
CA ASP A 327 -5.10 -3.86 22.79
C ASP A 327 -6.15 -3.74 21.67
N ASN A 328 -6.53 -4.88 21.09
CA ASN A 328 -7.49 -4.94 19.99
C ASN A 328 -8.88 -4.41 20.39
N ASP A 329 -9.29 -4.62 21.65
CA ASP A 329 -10.58 -4.13 22.14
C ASP A 329 -10.59 -2.61 22.26
N TYR A 330 -9.45 -2.03 22.66
CA TYR A 330 -9.28 -0.58 22.68
C TYR A 330 -9.25 0.01 21.27
N TRP A 331 -8.63 -0.67 20.30
CA TRP A 331 -8.61 -0.22 18.90
C TRP A 331 -10.01 -0.05 18.34
N THR A 332 -10.91 -1.00 18.62
CA THR A 332 -12.32 -0.90 18.21
C THR A 332 -13.03 0.29 18.86
N LEU A 333 -12.80 0.53 20.16
CA LEU A 333 -13.36 1.69 20.88
C LEU A 333 -12.86 3.00 20.29
N ALA A 334 -11.55 3.11 20.07
CA ALA A 334 -10.88 4.25 19.49
C ALA A 334 -11.47 4.63 18.13
N GLN A 335 -11.62 3.66 17.23
CA GLN A 335 -12.22 3.89 15.92
C GLN A 335 -13.67 4.36 15.99
N ILE A 336 -14.45 3.79 16.90
CA ILE A 336 -15.86 4.20 17.09
C ILE A 336 -15.89 5.64 17.61
N THR A 337 -15.08 5.98 18.62
CA THR A 337 -15.05 7.34 19.15
C THR A 337 -14.57 8.36 18.12
N ASP A 338 -13.62 8.02 17.25
CA ASP A 338 -13.17 8.89 16.15
C ASP A 338 -14.28 9.09 15.12
N ARG A 339 -14.96 8.00 14.71
CA ARG A 339 -16.08 8.05 13.77
C ARG A 339 -17.22 8.97 14.25
N PHE A 340 -17.43 9.06 15.56
CA PHE A 340 -18.45 9.91 16.17
C PHE A 340 -17.90 11.23 16.72
N ASN A 341 -16.62 11.57 16.48
CA ASN A 341 -15.95 12.78 16.97
C ASN A 341 -16.06 13.00 18.50
N LEU A 342 -16.01 11.92 19.28
CA LEU A 342 -16.14 11.95 20.74
C LEU A 342 -14.80 12.18 21.47
N GLY A 343 -13.68 12.09 20.73
CA GLY A 343 -12.33 12.12 21.29
C GLY A 343 -11.97 10.83 22.03
N ARG A 344 -10.77 10.78 22.61
CA ARG A 344 -10.21 9.57 23.24
C ARG A 344 -10.70 9.31 24.67
N GLU A 345 -11.14 10.35 25.38
CA GLU A 345 -11.57 10.26 26.78
C GLU A 345 -12.68 9.21 27.04
N PRO A 346 -13.77 9.17 26.24
CA PRO A 346 -14.79 8.12 26.41
C PRO A 346 -14.24 6.72 26.16
N ALA A 347 -13.38 6.53 25.14
CA ALA A 347 -12.75 5.23 24.88
C ALA A 347 -11.87 4.78 26.05
N ASN A 348 -11.08 5.69 26.63
CA ASN A 348 -10.22 5.42 27.79
C ASN A 348 -11.05 4.93 28.99
N LYS A 349 -12.15 5.64 29.32
CA LYS A 349 -13.01 5.28 30.44
C LYS A 349 -13.74 3.95 30.23
N VAL A 350 -14.18 3.67 29.00
CA VAL A 350 -14.82 2.38 28.69
C VAL A 350 -13.80 1.24 28.80
N TYR A 351 -12.57 1.45 28.35
CA TYR A 351 -11.49 0.47 28.49
C TYR A 351 -11.13 0.18 29.96
N GLU A 352 -11.04 1.22 30.79
CA GLU A 352 -10.83 1.05 32.24
C GLU A 352 -11.97 0.27 32.91
N LEU A 353 -13.23 0.55 32.51
CA LEU A 353 -14.40 -0.20 33.00
C LEU A 353 -14.34 -1.68 32.58
N GLN A 354 -13.90 -1.97 31.36
CA GLN A 354 -13.71 -3.34 30.88
C GLN A 354 -12.67 -4.08 31.74
N ARG A 355 -11.50 -3.49 31.95
CA ARG A 355 -10.43 -4.08 32.78
C ARG A 355 -10.89 -4.33 34.22
N ALA A 356 -11.60 -3.39 34.82
CA ALA A 356 -12.17 -3.55 36.15
C ALA A 356 -13.20 -4.69 36.20
N LEU A 357 -14.04 -4.83 35.16
CA LEU A 357 -15.03 -5.92 35.12
C LEU A 357 -14.36 -7.29 34.91
N ASP A 358 -13.27 -7.37 34.13
CA ASP A 358 -12.51 -8.61 33.95
C ASP A 358 -11.75 -9.04 35.22
N GLU A 359 -11.29 -8.09 36.03
CA GLU A 359 -10.74 -8.39 37.36
C GLU A 359 -11.82 -8.94 38.30
N GLU A 360 -13.00 -8.33 38.34
CA GLU A 360 -14.13 -8.83 39.13
C GLU A 360 -14.64 -10.18 38.63
N ARG A 361 -14.67 -10.40 37.31
CA ARG A 361 -14.98 -11.70 36.70
C ARG A 361 -14.03 -12.78 37.24
N ARG A 362 -12.71 -12.54 37.18
CA ARG A 362 -11.70 -13.48 37.67
C ARG A 362 -11.84 -13.75 39.18
N ARG A 363 -12.11 -12.72 39.98
CA ARG A 363 -12.36 -12.86 41.42
C ARG A 363 -13.57 -13.77 41.68
N LEU A 364 -14.70 -13.52 41.03
CA LEU A 364 -15.92 -14.33 41.20
C LEU A 364 -15.75 -15.78 40.73
N LEU A 365 -14.99 -16.00 39.65
CA LEU A 365 -14.67 -17.36 39.19
C LEU A 365 -13.82 -18.11 40.22
N SER A 366 -12.88 -17.43 40.88
CA SER A 366 -12.02 -18.01 41.92
C SER A 366 -12.67 -18.16 43.31
N ASP A 367 -13.80 -17.50 43.57
CA ASP A 367 -14.44 -17.48 44.88
C ASP A 367 -15.24 -18.75 45.17
N VAL A 368 -14.61 -19.80 45.71
CA VAL A 368 -15.24 -21.10 46.01
C VAL A 368 -16.40 -20.99 47.04
N ALA A 369 -16.49 -19.90 47.81
CA ALA A 369 -17.47 -19.78 48.91
C ALA A 369 -18.89 -19.41 48.42
N ALA A 370 -19.02 -18.69 47.31
CA ALA A 370 -20.31 -18.30 46.75
C ALA A 370 -20.91 -19.41 45.87
N THR A 371 -22.23 -19.56 45.85
CA THR A 371 -22.89 -20.50 44.91
C THR A 371 -22.81 -19.96 43.47
N LEU A 372 -22.89 -20.85 42.47
CA LEU A 372 -22.86 -20.46 41.05
C LEU A 372 -23.95 -19.42 40.72
N GLU A 373 -25.14 -19.59 41.30
CA GLU A 373 -26.26 -18.64 41.13
C GLU A 373 -25.96 -17.27 41.76
N GLN A 374 -25.38 -17.23 42.96
CA GLN A 374 -24.99 -15.96 43.61
C GLN A 374 -23.91 -15.21 42.83
N ARG A 375 -22.91 -15.93 42.29
CA ARG A 375 -21.86 -15.35 41.45
C ARG A 375 -22.44 -14.79 40.15
N GLN A 376 -23.34 -15.53 39.51
CA GLN A 376 -23.98 -15.10 38.27
C GLN A 376 -24.86 -13.86 38.49
N GLN A 377 -25.67 -13.83 39.57
CA GLN A 377 -26.47 -12.66 39.92
C GLN A 377 -25.59 -11.42 40.22
N THR A 378 -24.50 -11.61 40.96
CA THR A 378 -23.56 -10.54 41.28
C THR A 378 -22.91 -9.97 40.03
N PHE A 379 -22.42 -10.84 39.14
CA PHE A 379 -21.79 -10.43 37.90
C PHE A 379 -22.77 -9.76 36.94
N ASN A 380 -23.99 -10.29 36.79
CA ASN A 380 -25.02 -9.70 35.94
C ASN A 380 -25.40 -8.28 36.39
N ARG A 381 -25.43 -8.01 37.70
CA ARG A 381 -25.63 -6.65 38.22
C ARG A 381 -24.48 -5.72 37.83
N LEU A 382 -23.23 -6.17 37.97
CA LEU A 382 -22.05 -5.39 37.57
C LEU A 382 -22.04 -5.08 36.06
N VAL A 383 -22.42 -6.06 35.23
CA VAL A 383 -22.58 -5.89 33.77
C VAL A 383 -23.63 -4.84 33.45
N GLN A 384 -24.80 -4.87 34.10
CA GLN A 384 -25.87 -3.88 33.88
C GLN A 384 -25.42 -2.45 34.27
N GLU A 385 -24.71 -2.33 35.40
CA GLU A 385 -24.13 -1.06 35.83
C GLU A 385 -23.06 -0.55 34.85
N ALA A 386 -22.21 -1.45 34.33
CA ALA A 386 -21.20 -1.13 33.33
C ALA A 386 -21.86 -0.71 32.00
N GLU A 387 -22.84 -1.46 31.51
CA GLU A 387 -23.57 -1.17 30.27
C GLU A 387 -24.20 0.24 30.32
N ALA A 388 -24.87 0.57 31.42
CA ALA A 388 -25.47 1.90 31.61
C ALA A 388 -24.42 3.03 31.62
N LYS A 389 -23.24 2.78 32.20
CA LYS A 389 -22.12 3.75 32.19
C LYS A 389 -21.54 3.92 30.79
N VAL A 390 -21.30 2.82 30.08
CA VAL A 390 -20.77 2.84 28.70
C VAL A 390 -21.74 3.57 27.76
N ALA A 391 -23.05 3.30 27.86
CA ALA A 391 -24.07 3.99 27.08
C ALA A 391 -24.09 5.51 27.32
N ARG A 392 -23.85 5.96 28.57
CA ARG A 392 -23.75 7.39 28.91
C ARG A 392 -22.46 8.03 28.38
N LEU A 393 -21.35 7.29 28.37
CA LEU A 393 -20.05 7.80 27.93
C LEU A 393 -19.97 7.93 26.40
N LEU A 394 -20.46 6.93 25.68
CA LEU A 394 -20.40 6.89 24.21
C LEU A 394 -21.60 7.59 23.55
N GLY A 395 -22.74 7.65 24.24
CA GLY A 395 -24.01 8.03 23.63
C GLY A 395 -24.62 6.90 22.80
N GLU A 396 -25.92 6.97 22.56
CA GLU A 396 -26.72 5.91 21.95
C GLU A 396 -26.21 5.41 20.58
N PRO A 397 -25.86 6.26 19.59
CA PRO A 397 -25.44 5.77 18.28
C PRO A 397 -24.07 5.06 18.33
N ALA A 398 -23.11 5.58 19.11
CA ALA A 398 -21.80 4.97 19.27
C ALA A 398 -21.86 3.70 20.11
N PHE A 399 -22.67 3.67 21.16
CA PHE A 399 -22.90 2.49 21.98
C PHE A 399 -23.52 1.33 21.19
N ASN A 400 -24.52 1.61 20.35
CA ASN A 400 -25.14 0.59 19.50
C ASN A 400 -24.15 -0.03 18.49
N LEU A 401 -23.22 0.78 17.97
CA LEU A 401 -22.15 0.28 17.11
C LEU A 401 -21.13 -0.54 17.92
N TYR A 402 -20.75 -0.06 19.10
CA TYR A 402 -19.81 -0.76 19.98
C TYR A 402 -20.34 -2.12 20.43
N LYS A 403 -21.65 -2.21 20.75
CA LYS A 403 -22.31 -3.46 21.15
C LYS A 403 -22.19 -4.57 20.11
N LYS A 404 -22.11 -4.21 18.82
CA LYS A 404 -21.98 -5.16 17.71
C LYS A 404 -20.54 -5.59 17.42
N ASN A 405 -19.54 -4.77 17.77
CA ASN A 405 -18.17 -4.93 17.29
C ASN A 405 -17.12 -5.14 18.39
N GLY A 406 -17.39 -4.74 19.64
CA GLY A 406 -16.37 -4.77 20.69
C GLY A 406 -16.87 -4.93 22.13
N ALA A 407 -18.18 -5.08 22.34
CA ALA A 407 -18.74 -5.23 23.68
C ALA A 407 -18.90 -6.69 24.14
N ALA A 408 -18.09 -7.62 23.62
CA ALA A 408 -18.15 -9.04 23.99
C ALA A 408 -17.96 -9.25 25.50
N TRP A 409 -17.17 -8.39 26.15
CA TRP A 409 -16.92 -8.42 27.59
C TRP A 409 -18.17 -8.12 28.45
N LEU A 410 -19.22 -7.49 27.89
CA LEU A 410 -20.52 -7.31 28.55
C LEU A 410 -21.40 -8.58 28.50
N GLY A 411 -20.87 -9.72 28.06
CA GLY A 411 -21.55 -11.01 28.12
C GLY A 411 -21.78 -11.48 29.56
N THR A 412 -22.84 -12.28 29.78
CA THR A 412 -23.15 -12.88 31.08
C THR A 412 -22.31 -14.12 31.36
N LEU A 413 -22.04 -14.42 32.63
CA LEU A 413 -21.40 -15.70 33.01
C LEU A 413 -22.30 -16.87 32.60
N GLN A 414 -21.74 -17.78 31.82
CA GLN A 414 -22.35 -19.03 31.38
C GLN A 414 -21.86 -20.18 32.28
N PRO A 415 -22.64 -21.26 32.49
CA PRO A 415 -22.19 -22.43 33.26
C PRO A 415 -20.87 -23.04 32.79
N GLN A 416 -20.56 -22.93 31.49
CA GLN A 416 -19.31 -23.38 30.88
C GLN A 416 -18.08 -22.55 31.28
N ASP A 417 -18.26 -21.30 31.72
CA ASP A 417 -17.15 -20.42 32.15
C ASP A 417 -16.53 -20.88 33.49
N PHE A 418 -17.21 -21.78 34.19
CA PHE A 418 -16.76 -22.40 35.44
C PHE A 418 -16.08 -23.77 35.22
N MET A 419 -16.09 -24.29 33.98
CA MET A 419 -15.44 -25.56 33.60
C MET A 419 -14.00 -25.31 33.14
N VAL A 420 -13.19 -24.62 33.95
CA VAL A 420 -11.73 -24.80 33.83
C VAL A 420 -11.43 -26.07 34.61
N GLU A 421 -11.45 -27.23 33.93
CA GLU A 421 -10.94 -28.46 34.53
C GLU A 421 -9.52 -28.18 35.07
N PRO A 422 -9.19 -28.56 36.31
CA PRO A 422 -7.79 -28.58 36.73
C PRO A 422 -7.00 -29.41 35.71
N PRO A 423 -5.73 -29.06 35.40
CA PRO A 423 -4.93 -29.84 34.45
C PRO A 423 -5.03 -31.31 34.85
N THR A 424 -5.54 -32.13 33.95
CA THR A 424 -5.62 -33.57 34.13
C THR A 424 -4.22 -34.04 34.53
N PRO A 425 -4.06 -34.76 35.66
CA PRO A 425 -2.80 -35.42 35.95
C PRO A 425 -2.41 -36.24 34.72
N PRO A 426 -1.15 -36.22 34.28
CA PRO A 426 -0.75 -36.99 33.10
C PRO A 426 -1.20 -38.43 33.29
N GLU A 427 -1.99 -38.95 32.34
CA GLU A 427 -2.41 -40.34 32.36
C GLU A 427 -1.16 -41.23 32.50
N PRO A 428 -1.18 -42.26 33.36
CA PRO A 428 -0.09 -43.20 33.43
C PRO A 428 0.09 -43.81 32.03
N VAL A 429 1.29 -43.63 31.47
CA VAL A 429 1.69 -44.17 30.18
C VAL A 429 1.35 -45.66 30.13
N ASP A 430 0.34 -46.02 29.35
CA ASP A 430 0.03 -47.40 29.06
C ASP A 430 1.10 -47.95 28.10
N LEU A 431 2.05 -48.69 28.66
CA LEU A 431 3.15 -49.32 27.93
C LEU A 431 2.71 -50.57 27.13
N SER A 432 1.40 -50.79 26.91
CA SER A 432 0.91 -51.99 26.23
C SER A 432 0.47 -51.81 24.76
N ALA A 433 0.61 -50.62 24.16
CA ALA A 433 0.34 -50.42 22.73
C ALA A 433 1.58 -50.71 21.86
N PRO A 434 1.52 -51.62 20.85
CA PRO A 434 2.65 -51.92 19.98
C PRO A 434 2.92 -50.81 18.95
N PRO A 435 4.17 -50.66 18.46
CA PRO A 435 4.54 -49.59 17.54
C PRO A 435 3.86 -49.77 16.17
N ILE A 436 3.18 -48.72 15.72
CA ILE A 436 2.66 -48.63 14.35
C ILE A 436 3.83 -48.23 13.45
N GLN A 437 3.98 -49.00 12.35
CA GLN A 437 5.02 -48.87 11.33
C GLN A 437 4.89 -47.60 10.49
#